data_AF-A0A940WFD4-F1
#
_entry.id   AF-A0A940WFD4-F1
#
_cell.length_a   1.000
_cell.length_b   1.000
_cell.length_c   1.000
_cell.angle_alpha   90.00
_cell.angle_beta   90.00
_cell.angle_gamma   90.00
#
_symmetry.space_group_name_H-M   'P 1'
#
loop_
_entity.id
_entity.type
_entity.pdbx_description
1 polymer ?
#
loop_
_entity_poly.entity_id
_entity_poly.type
_entity_poly.pdbx_seq_one_letter_code
_entity_poly.pdbx_strand_id
1 'polypeptide(L)'
;MRIESYDDLEQRRRLERDFPGWGVWRAVGPSGEPGGWYASRRRRITPAEVRAGLWATVDAASPERLAQLLAEQTELASRVGR
;
A
#
# COMPACT_ATOMS: atom_id res chain seq x y z
N MET A 1 14.82 20.51 -2.76
CA MET A 1 15.17 19.24 -3.44
C MET A 1 14.74 18.12 -2.50
N ARG A 2 13.82 17.26 -2.94
CA ARG A 2 13.13 16.25 -2.12
C ARG A 2 14.07 15.05 -1.96
N ILE A 3 14.53 14.75 -0.74
CA ILE A 3 15.31 13.54 -0.47
C ILE A 3 14.37 12.61 0.28
N GLU A 4 13.67 11.71 -0.45
CA GLU A 4 13.18 10.48 0.20
C GLU A 4 14.40 9.82 0.83
N SER A 5 14.31 9.42 2.10
CA SER A 5 15.40 8.70 2.75
C SER A 5 15.76 7.47 1.90
N TYR A 6 17.03 7.10 1.82
CA TYR A 6 17.46 5.88 1.13
C TYR A 6 16.70 4.66 1.65
N ASP A 7 16.47 4.62 2.97
CA ASP A 7 15.67 3.58 3.63
C ASP A 7 14.22 3.55 3.10
N ASP A 8 13.56 4.69 2.94
CA ASP A 8 12.19 4.77 2.41
C ASP A 8 12.11 4.25 0.97
N LEU A 9 13.10 4.58 0.14
CA LEU A 9 13.15 4.10 -1.24
C LEU A 9 13.33 2.58 -1.28
N GLU A 10 14.14 2.02 -0.40
CA GLU A 10 14.35 0.58 -0.29
C GLU A 10 13.08 -0.13 0.21
N GLN A 11 12.44 0.37 1.27
CA GLN A 11 11.19 -0.18 1.80
C GLN A 11 10.06 -0.14 0.77
N ARG A 12 9.91 0.99 0.05
CA ARG A 12 8.94 1.11 -1.05
C ARG A 12 9.19 0.05 -2.11
N ARG A 13 10.44 -0.07 -2.61
CA ARG A 13 10.81 -1.04 -3.64
C ARG A 13 10.58 -2.48 -3.19
N ARG A 14 10.88 -2.78 -1.92
CA ARG A 14 10.61 -4.08 -1.32
C ARG A 14 9.11 -4.39 -1.35
N LEU A 15 8.28 -3.48 -0.86
CA LEU A 15 6.82 -3.66 -0.84
C LEU A 15 6.24 -3.81 -2.25
N GLU A 16 6.68 -3.01 -3.22
CA GLU A 16 6.19 -3.12 -4.60
C GLU A 16 6.61 -4.44 -5.28
N ARG A 17 7.78 -4.97 -4.95
CA ARG A 17 8.23 -6.28 -5.45
C ARG A 17 7.42 -7.41 -4.81
N ASP A 18 7.20 -7.34 -3.51
CA ASP A 18 6.50 -8.38 -2.75
C ASP A 18 4.97 -8.34 -3.04
N PHE A 19 4.44 -7.18 -3.46
CA PHE A 19 3.02 -6.96 -3.78
C PHE A 19 2.82 -6.24 -5.13
N PRO A 20 3.05 -6.92 -6.27
CA PRO A 20 3.13 -6.29 -7.61
C PRO A 20 1.82 -5.64 -8.10
N GLY A 21 0.68 -5.98 -7.49
CA GLY A 21 -0.62 -5.38 -7.79
C GLY A 21 -0.84 -3.99 -7.19
N TRP A 22 0.13 -3.47 -6.42
CA TRP A 22 0.03 -2.21 -5.68
C TRP A 22 1.09 -1.21 -6.15
N GLY A 23 0.74 0.08 -6.14
CA GLY A 23 1.71 1.18 -6.13
C GLY A 23 1.84 1.67 -4.70
N VAL A 24 3.08 1.83 -4.22
CA VAL A 24 3.37 2.20 -2.83
C VAL A 24 4.02 3.58 -2.80
N TRP A 25 3.67 4.42 -1.85
CA TRP A 25 4.31 5.71 -1.64
C TRP A 25 4.25 6.15 -0.19
N ARG A 26 5.14 7.07 0.18
CA ARG A 26 5.12 7.72 1.48
C ARG A 26 4.61 9.15 1.31
N ALA A 27 3.63 9.54 2.12
CA ALA A 27 3.20 10.93 2.16
C ALA A 27 4.33 11.80 2.74
N VAL A 28 4.28 13.09 2.44
CA VAL A 28 5.19 14.08 3.00
C VAL A 28 4.34 15.12 3.70
N GLY A 29 4.63 15.38 4.97
CA GLY A 29 3.94 16.37 5.77
C GLY A 29 4.21 17.81 5.29
N PRO A 30 3.46 18.80 5.81
CA PRO A 30 3.56 20.19 5.39
C PRO A 30 4.95 20.81 5.64
N SER A 31 5.71 20.29 6.61
CA SER A 31 7.09 20.72 6.90
C SER A 31 8.17 19.83 6.28
N GLY A 32 7.79 18.90 5.39
CA GLY A 32 8.73 18.03 4.69
C GLY A 32 9.13 16.77 5.45
N GLU A 33 8.59 16.55 6.64
CA GLU A 33 8.76 15.33 7.43
C GLU A 33 8.06 14.13 6.76
N PRO A 34 8.63 12.92 6.90
CA PRO A 34 7.99 11.73 6.37
C PRO A 34 6.63 11.47 7.04
N GLY A 35 5.57 11.37 6.24
CA GLY A 35 4.23 11.03 6.68
C GLY A 35 3.98 9.52 6.67
N GLY A 36 2.69 9.16 6.64
CA GLY A 36 2.24 7.78 6.55
C GLY A 36 2.62 7.10 5.24
N TRP A 37 2.65 5.77 5.28
CA TRP A 37 2.79 4.88 4.14
C TRP A 37 1.43 4.60 3.54
N TYR A 38 1.37 4.60 2.21
CA TYR A 38 0.15 4.38 1.45
C TYR A 38 0.41 3.38 0.34
N ALA A 39 -0.62 2.61 0.00
CA ALA A 39 -0.61 1.79 -1.19
C ALA A 39 -1.98 1.81 -1.87
N SER A 40 -2.01 1.99 -3.19
CA SER A 40 -3.22 1.79 -3.99
C SER A 40 -3.07 0.67 -4.99
N ARG A 41 -4.17 -0.04 -5.24
CA ARG A 41 -4.23 -1.07 -6.27
C ARG A 41 -4.03 -0.44 -7.65
N ARG A 42 -3.27 -1.13 -8.51
CA ARG A 42 -3.08 -0.75 -9.92
C ARG A 42 -4.28 -1.05 -10.81
N ARG A 43 -5.29 -1.74 -10.27
CA ARG A 43 -6.56 -2.03 -10.93
C ARG A 43 -7.72 -1.42 -10.15
N ARG A 44 -8.82 -1.17 -10.85
CA ARG A 44 -10.10 -0.85 -10.21
C ARG A 44 -10.64 -2.08 -9.47
N ILE A 45 -11.33 -1.82 -8.36
CA ILE A 45 -12.11 -2.83 -7.64
C ILE A 45 -13.60 -2.64 -7.93
N THR A 46 -14.32 -3.74 -7.99
CA THR A 46 -15.76 -3.76 -8.24
C THR A 46 -16.55 -3.50 -6.95
N PRO A 47 -17.83 -3.10 -7.04
CA PRO A 47 -18.68 -2.98 -5.85
C PRO A 47 -18.80 -4.27 -5.03
N ALA A 48 -18.72 -5.45 -5.67
CA ALA A 48 -18.75 -6.73 -4.97
C ALA A 48 -17.48 -6.95 -4.12
N GLU A 49 -16.31 -6.59 -4.67
CA GLU A 49 -15.04 -6.63 -3.95
C GLU A 49 -15.00 -5.64 -2.78
N VAL A 50 -15.55 -4.43 -2.97
CA VAL A 50 -15.69 -3.45 -1.87
C VAL A 50 -16.55 -4.02 -0.74
N ARG A 51 -17.70 -4.63 -1.07
CA ARG A 51 -18.58 -5.26 -0.07
C ARG A 51 -17.92 -6.43 0.65
N ALA A 52 -16.95 -7.08 0.02
CA ALA A 52 -16.16 -8.14 0.64
C ALA A 52 -14.96 -7.63 1.46
N GLY A 53 -14.85 -6.32 1.66
CA GLY A 53 -13.80 -5.70 2.49
C GLY A 53 -12.49 -5.42 1.75
N LEU A 54 -12.47 -5.48 0.42
CA LEU A 54 -11.32 -4.98 -0.34
C LEU A 54 -11.33 -3.46 -0.37
N TRP A 55 -10.15 -2.89 -0.14
CA TRP A 55 -9.91 -1.46 -0.23
C TRP A 55 -9.11 -1.13 -1.49
N ALA A 56 -9.43 0.01 -2.11
CA ALA A 56 -8.70 0.52 -3.26
C ALA A 56 -7.35 1.12 -2.85
N THR A 57 -7.32 1.73 -1.66
CA THR A 57 -6.15 2.34 -1.04
C THR A 57 -6.14 1.94 0.43
N VAL A 58 -4.95 1.60 0.94
CA VAL A 58 -4.71 1.38 2.38
C VAL A 58 -3.56 2.26 2.83
N ASP A 59 -3.58 2.63 4.11
CA ASP A 59 -2.55 3.44 4.74
C ASP A 59 -2.10 2.85 6.08
N ALA A 60 -0.86 3.15 6.45
CA ALA A 60 -0.27 2.72 7.70
C ALA A 60 0.84 3.69 8.15
N ALA A 61 1.14 3.72 9.44
CA ALA A 61 2.22 4.55 9.97
C ALA A 61 3.64 4.00 9.66
N SER A 62 3.75 2.69 9.39
CA SER A 62 5.03 2.01 9.15
C SER A 62 4.96 1.07 7.94
N PRO A 63 6.10 0.77 7.28
CA PRO A 63 6.13 -0.13 6.13
C PRO A 63 5.78 -1.57 6.52
N GLU A 64 6.08 -2.02 7.74
CA GLU A 64 5.72 -3.35 8.25
C GLU A 64 4.21 -3.49 8.40
N ARG A 65 3.55 -2.46 8.96
CA ARG A 65 2.10 -2.48 9.08
C ARG A 65 1.43 -2.39 7.72
N LEU A 66 2.00 -1.62 6.79
CA LEU A 66 1.53 -1.61 5.40
C LEU A 66 1.66 -3.00 4.77
N ALA A 67 2.77 -3.71 4.96
CA ALA A 67 2.95 -5.07 4.44
C ALA A 67 1.89 -6.05 4.95
N GLN A 68 1.54 -5.97 6.24
CA GLN A 68 0.47 -6.79 6.83
C GLN A 68 -0.88 -6.50 6.17
N LEU A 69 -1.25 -5.22 6.04
CA LEU A 69 -2.49 -4.82 5.36
C LEU A 69 -2.52 -5.31 3.91
N LEU A 70 -1.40 -5.23 3.18
CA LEU A 70 -1.30 -5.72 1.80
C LEU A 70 -1.48 -7.24 1.71
N ALA A 71 -0.95 -7.99 2.69
CA ALA A 71 -1.14 -9.43 2.78
C ALA A 71 -2.61 -9.78 3.06
N GLU A 72 -3.24 -9.13 4.06
CA GLU A 72 -4.66 -9.28 4.38
C GLU A 72 -5.54 -8.98 3.15
N GLN A 73 -5.25 -7.90 2.45
CA GLN A 73 -5.95 -7.49 1.23
C GLN A 73 -5.74 -8.44 0.04
N THR A 74 -4.60 -9.14 -0.02
CA THR A 74 -4.32 -10.15 -1.04
C THR A 74 -5.06 -11.44 -0.73
N GLU A 75 -5.09 -11.84 0.54
CA GLU A 75 -5.87 -12.99 0.99
C GLU A 75 -7.37 -12.78 0.73
N LEU A 76 -7.93 -11.63 1.09
CA LEU A 76 -9.34 -11.31 0.81
C LEU A 76 -9.64 -11.35 -0.69
N ALA A 77 -8.76 -10.79 -1.53
CA ALA A 77 -8.92 -10.84 -2.99
C ALA A 77 -8.96 -12.29 -3.52
N SER A 78 -8.12 -13.17 -2.98
CA SER A 78 -8.11 -14.59 -3.37
C SER A 78 -9.38 -15.36 -2.99
N ARG A 79 -10.11 -14.89 -1.96
CA ARG A 79 -11.37 -15.48 -1.51
C ARG A 79 -12.56 -15.00 -2.34
N VAL A 80 -12.53 -13.75 -2.80
CA VAL A 80 -13.60 -13.13 -3.62
C VAL A 80 -13.51 -13.52 -5.10
N GLY A 81 -12.31 -13.82 -5.58
CA GLY A 81 -12.08 -14.27 -6.96
C GLY A 81 -12.35 -15.77 -7.21
N ARG A 82 -12.73 -16.54 -6.18
CA ARG A 82 -13.28 -17.90 -6.33
C ARG A 82 -14.79 -17.84 -6.39
#